data_AF-A0A2T5IZN3-F1
#
_entry.id   AF-A0A2T5IZN3-F1
#
_cell.length_a   1.000
_cell.length_b   1.000
_cell.length_c   1.000
_cell.angle_alpha   90.00
_cell.angle_beta   90.00
_cell.angle_gamma   90.00
#
_symmetry.space_group_name_H-M   'P 1'
#
loop_
_entity.id
_entity.type
_entity.pdbx_description
1 polymer ?
#
loop_
_entity_poly.entity_id
_entity_poly.type
_entity_poly.pdbx_seq_one_letter_code
_entity_poly.pdbx_strand_id
1 'polypeptide(L)' 'MTDEMLTQLGMQLGIPALILFLMFIIWDLAKEAKAGKTGMIALFVALGVGMMGYVIKVILQWQLEH' A
#
# COMPACT_ATOMS: atom_id res chain seq x y z
N MET A 1 -20.53 18.19 -9.87
CA MET A 1 -21.04 17.72 -8.56
C MET A 1 -20.96 16.20 -8.42
N THR A 2 -21.77 15.37 -9.10
CA THR A 2 -21.69 13.90 -8.95
C THR A 2 -20.43 13.28 -9.55
N ASP A 3 -19.98 13.77 -10.71
CA ASP A 3 -18.78 13.26 -11.39
C ASP A 3 -17.50 13.56 -10.62
N GLU A 4 -17.42 14.74 -10.01
CA GLU A 4 -16.29 15.16 -9.18
C GLU A 4 -16.21 14.32 -7.90
N MET A 5 -17.35 14.03 -7.27
CA MET A 5 -17.41 13.14 -6.11
C MET A 5 -16.97 11.72 -6.45
N LEU A 6 -17.44 11.15 -7.57
CA LEU A 6 -17.01 9.83 -8.03
C LEU A 6 -15.52 9.79 -8.35
N THR A 7 -14.99 10.86 -8.95
CA THR A 7 -13.57 10.97 -9.28
C THR A 7 -12.70 11.09 -8.02
N GLN A 8 -13.10 11.93 -7.06
CA GLN A 8 -12.40 12.05 -5.77
C GLN A 8 -12.42 10.76 -4.99
N LEU A 9 -13.58 10.10 -4.90
CA LEU A 9 -13.73 8.86 -4.15
C LEU A 9 -12.99 7.70 -4.84
N GLY A 10 -12.99 7.65 -6.17
CA GLY A 10 -12.18 6.71 -6.95
C GLY A 10 -10.67 6.92 -6.78
N MET A 11 -10.21 8.17 -6.73
CA MET A 11 -8.80 8.48 -6.49
C MET A 11 -8.37 8.23 -5.04
N GLN A 12 -9.20 8.59 -4.06
CA GLN A 12 -8.90 8.42 -2.64
C GLN A 12 -9.08 7.00 -2.13
N LEU A 13 -9.95 6.18 -2.74
CA LEU A 13 -10.23 4.82 -2.28
C LEU A 13 -9.75 3.76 -3.28
N GLY A 14 -9.99 3.96 -4.57
CA GLY A 14 -9.66 3.00 -5.62
C GLY A 14 -8.16 2.82 -5.83
N ILE A 15 -7.42 3.92 -5.93
CA ILE A 15 -5.95 3.88 -6.09
C ILE A 15 -5.27 3.20 -4.89
N PRO A 16 -5.53 3.57 -3.63
CA PRO A 16 -4.87 2.91 -2.52
C PRO A 16 -5.31 1.47 -2.30
N ALA A 17 -6.58 1.13 -2.58
CA ALA A 17 -7.03 -0.26 -2.54
C ALA A 17 -6.24 -1.12 -3.54
N LEU A 18 -6.00 -0.62 -4.75
CA LEU A 18 -5.18 -1.32 -5.75
C LEU A 18 -3.71 -1.44 -5.34
N ILE A 19 -3.11 -0.39 -4.77
CA ILE A 19 -1.72 -0.43 -4.31
C ILE A 19 -1.55 -1.42 -3.14
N LEU A 20 -2.48 -1.44 -2.19
CA LEU A 20 -2.51 -2.41 -1.10
C LEU A 20 -2.65 -3.83 -1.61
N PHE A 21 -3.51 -4.05 -2.62
CA PHE A 21 -3.67 -5.36 -3.25
C PHE A 21 -2.37 -5.84 -3.91
N LEU A 22 -1.64 -4.97 -4.60
CA LEU A 22 -0.33 -5.29 -5.17
C LEU A 22 0.72 -5.62 -4.09
N MET A 23 0.78 -4.84 -3.01
CA MET A 23 1.65 -5.14 -1.87
C MET A 23 1.34 -6.49 -1.22
N PHE A 24 0.05 -6.83 -1.09
CA PHE A 24 -0.43 -8.09 -0.54
C PHE A 24 -0.05 -9.30 -1.41
N ILE A 25 -0.17 -9.18 -2.74
CA ILE A 25 0.24 -10.26 -3.65
C ILE A 25 1.75 -10.51 -3.58
N ILE A 26 2.57 -9.44 -3.54
CA ILE A 26 4.02 -9.57 -3.44
C ILE A 26 4.40 -10.23 -2.10
N TRP A 27 3.66 -9.92 -1.03
CA TRP A 27 3.81 -10.62 0.24
C TRP A 27 3.58 -12.12 0.09
N ASP A 28 2.44 -12.48 -0.46
CA ASP A 28 2.00 -13.87 -0.58
C ASP A 28 2.96 -14.68 -1.46
N LEU A 29 3.33 -14.14 -2.62
CA LEU A 29 4.28 -14.74 -3.55
C LEU A 29 5.63 -15.02 -2.91
N ALA A 30 6.17 -14.06 -2.14
CA ALA A 30 7.47 -14.23 -1.51
C ALA A 30 7.42 -15.09 -0.23
N LYS A 31 6.24 -15.26 0.38
CA LYS A 31 5.99 -16.25 1.43
C LYS A 31 5.91 -17.67 0.84
N GLU A 32 5.24 -17.82 -0.30
CA GLU A 32 5.09 -19.08 -1.04
C GLU A 32 6.39 -19.53 -1.71
N ALA A 33 7.25 -18.59 -2.13
CA ALA A 33 8.57 -18.84 -2.69
C ALA A 33 9.56 -19.52 -1.72
N LYS A 34 9.14 -19.88 -0.48
CA LYS A 34 10.00 -20.45 0.58
C LYS A 34 11.29 -19.65 0.74
N ALA A 35 11.17 -18.33 0.64
CA ALA A 35 12.29 -17.45 0.93
C ALA A 35 12.74 -17.82 2.35
N GLY A 36 13.98 -18.30 2.49
CA GLY A 36 14.48 -18.91 3.73
C GLY A 36 14.37 -17.98 4.94
N LYS A 37 14.97 -18.33 6.08
CA LYS A 37 14.88 -17.49 7.30
C LYS A 37 15.23 -16.00 7.04
N THR A 38 16.19 -15.74 6.16
CA THR A 38 16.57 -14.39 5.69
C THR A 38 15.50 -13.74 4.80
N GLY A 39 14.86 -14.53 3.94
CA GLY A 39 13.79 -14.10 3.05
C GLY A 39 12.52 -13.70 3.77
N MET A 40 12.07 -14.46 4.78
CA MET A 40 10.94 -14.06 5.61
C MET A 40 11.20 -12.78 6.42
N ILE A 41 12.44 -12.56 6.89
CA ILE A 41 12.80 -11.31 7.58
C ILE A 41 12.79 -10.14 6.60
N ALA A 42 13.39 -10.30 5.41
CA ALA A 42 13.35 -9.29 4.37
C ALA A 42 11.92 -8.96 3.92
N LEU A 43 11.04 -9.97 3.87
CA LEU A 43 9.62 -9.83 3.57
C LEU A 43 8.90 -9.01 4.64
N PHE A 44 9.12 -9.34 5.93
CA PHE A 44 8.50 -8.64 7.05
C PHE A 44 8.95 -7.17 7.11
N VAL A 45 10.22 -6.90 6.81
CA VAL A 45 10.77 -5.55 6.72
C VAL A 45 10.21 -4.81 5.50
N ALA A 46 10.21 -5.42 4.32
CA ALA A 46 9.71 -4.78 3.09
C ALA A 46 8.22 -4.43 3.21
N LEU A 47 7.42 -5.29 3.83
CA LEU A 47 6.00 -5.01 4.05
C LEU A 47 5.75 -4.02 5.17
N GLY A 48 6.49 -4.12 6.27
CA GLY A 48 6.44 -3.12 7.33
C GLY A 48 6.79 -1.72 6.80
N VAL A 49 7.84 -1.63 5.98
CA VAL A 49 8.25 -0.39 5.31
C VAL A 49 7.23 0.04 4.24
N GLY A 50 6.68 -0.88 3.46
CA GLY A 50 5.65 -0.55 2.46
C GLY A 50 4.37 0.00 3.08
N MET A 51 3.91 -0.63 4.16
CA MET A 51 2.76 -0.19 4.96
C MET A 51 3.04 1.17 5.61
N MET A 52 4.22 1.35 6.25
CA MET A 52 4.62 2.64 6.82
C MET A 52 4.73 3.73 5.75
N GLY A 53 5.33 3.44 4.59
CA GLY A 53 5.48 4.40 3.49
C GLY A 53 4.14 4.86 2.95
N TYR A 54 3.17 3.94 2.85
CA TYR A 54 1.79 4.30 2.49
C TYR A 54 1.13 5.20 3.55
N VAL A 55 1.25 4.85 4.84
CA VAL A 55 0.70 5.66 5.94
C VAL A 55 1.32 7.07 5.96
N ILE A 56 2.64 7.18 5.82
CA ILE A 56 3.35 8.45 5.76
C ILE A 56 2.86 9.27 4.57
N LYS A 57 2.68 8.66 3.39
CA LYS A 57 2.13 9.35 2.21
C LYS A 57 0.74 9.91 2.48
N VAL A 58 -0.15 9.14 3.12
CA VAL A 58 -1.50 9.60 3.48
C VAL A 58 -1.44 10.78 4.45
N ILE A 59 -0.59 10.70 5.47
CA ILE A 59 -0.41 11.80 6.44
C ILE A 59 0.15 13.06 5.77
N LEU A 60 1.15 12.91 4.90
CA LEU A 60 1.73 14.02 4.14
C LEU A 60 0.71 14.64 3.19
N GLN A 61 -0.10 13.83 2.51
CA GLN A 61 -1.16 14.33 1.64
C GLN A 61 -2.19 15.13 2.44
N TRP A 62 -2.55 14.66 3.64
CA TRP A 62 -3.47 15.39 4.53
C TRP A 62 -2.90 16.73 5.03
N GLN A 63 -1.58 16.82 5.20
CA GLN A 63 -0.87 18.06 5.57
C GLN A 63 -0.63 19.02 4.39
N LEU A 64 -0.49 18.51 3.17
CA LEU A 64 -0.31 19.31 1.95
C LEU A 64 -1.63 19.80 1.34
N GLU A 65 -2.72 19.03 1.52
CA GLU A 65 -4.07 19.41 1.12
C GLU A 65 -4.76 20.32 2.16
N HIS A 66 -4.20 20.45 3.38
CA HIS A 66 -4.56 21.48 4.37
C HIS A 66 -3.78 22.79 4.11
#